data_AF-A0A5M8P3B2-F1
#
_entry.id   AF-A0A5M8P3B2-F1
#
_cell.length_a   1.000
_cell.length_b   1.000
_cell.length_c   1.000
_cell.angle_alpha   90.00
_cell.angle_beta   90.00
_cell.angle_gamma   90.00
#
_symmetry.space_group_name_H-M   'P 1'
#
loop_
_entity.id
_entity.type
_entity.pdbx_description
1 polymer ?
#
loop_
_entity_poly.entity_id
_entity_poly.type
_entity_poly.pdbx_seq_one_letter_code
_entity_poly.pdbx_strand_id
1 'polypeptide(L)' 'MWKEKLGNYLIDISKYVFTGVVISSLFKDLNDSRFLIYGFGFASSILALVVGLVLTNKKENK' A
#
# COMPACT_ATOMS: atom_id res chain seq x y z
N MET A 1 -5.42 -3.31 -20.70
CA MET A 1 -4.00 -3.67 -20.49
C MET A 1 -3.27 -2.68 -19.58
N TRP A 2 -3.25 -1.38 -19.86
CA TRP A 2 -2.50 -0.40 -19.04
C TRP A 2 -3.07 -0.21 -17.61
N LYS A 3 -4.40 -0.19 -17.44
CA LYS A 3 -5.05 -0.10 -16.11
C LYS A 3 -4.70 -1.28 -15.20
N GLU A 4 -4.65 -2.48 -15.77
CA GLU A 4 -4.33 -3.71 -15.06
C GLU A 4 -2.85 -3.73 -14.65
N LYS A 5 -1.94 -3.30 -15.54
CA LYS A 5 -0.53 -3.09 -15.19
C LYS A 5 -0.37 -2.06 -14.07
N LEU A 6 -1.05 -0.92 -14.18
CA LEU A 6 -1.04 0.12 -13.16
C LEU A 6 -1.58 -0.40 -11.81
N GLY A 7 -2.67 -1.16 -11.83
CA GLY A 7 -3.24 -1.76 -10.62
C GLY A 7 -2.28 -2.77 -9.98
N ASN A 8 -1.59 -3.59 -10.77
CA ASN A 8 -0.55 -4.49 -10.28
C ASN A 8 0.62 -3.71 -9.63
N TYR A 9 1.07 -2.61 -10.24
CA TYR A 9 2.09 -1.75 -9.62
C TYR A 9 1.62 -1.14 -8.29
N LEU A 10 0.36 -0.72 -8.20
CA LEU A 10 -0.21 -0.18 -6.95
C LEU A 10 -0.30 -1.24 -5.85
N ILE A 11 -0.63 -2.48 -6.20
CA ILE A 11 -0.61 -3.61 -5.27
C ILE A 11 0.82 -3.87 -4.76
N ASP A 12 1.83 -3.80 -5.63
CA ASP A 12 3.22 -3.98 -5.22
C ASP A 12 3.73 -2.84 -4.33
N ILE A 13 3.42 -1.58 -4.68
CA ILE A 13 3.70 -0.41 -3.85
C ILE A 13 3.06 -0.58 -2.47
N SER A 14 1.80 -1.00 -2.41
CA SER A 14 1.12 -1.26 -1.14
C SER A 14 1.89 -2.24 -0.25
N LYS A 15 2.36 -3.37 -0.80
CA LYS A 15 3.12 -4.38 -0.05
C LYS A 15 4.43 -3.81 0.49
N TYR A 16 5.17 -3.07 -0.32
CA TYR A 16 6.45 -2.49 0.08
C TYR A 16 6.28 -1.40 1.13
N VAL A 17 5.27 -0.54 0.99
CA VAL A 17 4.95 0.48 2.01
C VAL A 17 4.56 -0.19 3.32
N PHE A 18 3.67 -1.20 3.28
CA PHE A 18 3.28 -1.95 4.49
C PHE A 18 4.48 -2.62 5.16
N THR A 19 5.37 -3.22 4.37
CA THR A 19 6.60 -3.83 4.87
C THR A 19 7.47 -2.79 5.57
N GLY A 20 7.62 -1.59 5.00
CA GLY A 20 8.31 -0.47 5.63
C GLY A 20 7.67 -0.05 6.95
N VAL A 21 6.34 -0.01 7.02
CA VAL A 21 5.60 0.27 8.27
C VAL A 21 5.89 -0.79 9.33
N VAL A 22 5.83 -2.08 8.98
CA VAL A 22 6.13 -3.18 9.92
C VAL A 22 7.59 -3.11 10.38
N ILE A 23 8.55 -2.96 9.46
CA ILE A 23 9.97 -2.83 9.81
C ILE A 23 10.20 -1.62 10.72
N SER A 24 9.56 -0.49 10.45
CA SER A 24 9.68 0.71 11.28
C SER A 24 9.18 0.48 12.71
N SER A 25 8.26 -0.46 12.95
CA SER A 25 7.81 -0.82 14.30
C SER A 25 8.89 -1.44 15.19
N LEU A 26 9.98 -1.91 14.60
CA LEU A 26 11.13 -2.46 15.32
C LEU A 26 12.07 -1.37 15.87
N PHE A 27 11.98 -0.13 15.37
CA PHE A 27 12.82 0.98 15.79
C PHE A 27 12.19 1.74 16.97
N LYS A 28 12.98 1.96 18.03
CA LYS A 28 12.50 2.63 19.25
C LYS A 28 12.52 4.16 19.16
N ASP A 29 13.43 4.75 18.38
CA ASP A 29 13.67 6.20 18.31
C ASP A 29 12.91 6.91 17.19
N LEU A 30 11.64 6.58 16.97
CA LEU A 30 10.81 7.20 15.94
C LEU A 30 9.91 8.35 16.44
N ASN A 31 10.09 8.79 17.70
CA ASN A 31 9.23 9.73 18.46
C ASN A 31 8.22 10.53 17.63
N ASP A 32 8.64 11.61 16.97
CA ASP A 32 7.72 12.52 16.26
C ASP A 32 7.21 11.95 14.93
N SER A 33 7.97 11.05 14.31
CA SER A 33 7.64 10.43 13.03
C SER A 33 6.72 9.21 13.17
N ARG A 34 6.53 8.66 14.37
CA ARG A 34 5.80 7.41 14.61
C ARG A 34 4.36 7.49 14.10
N PHE A 35 3.67 8.60 14.37
CA PHE A 35 2.30 8.82 13.90
C PHE A 35 2.22 8.91 12.37
N LEU A 36 3.19 9.58 11.74
CA LEU A 36 3.25 9.67 10.29
C LEU A 36 3.53 8.31 9.66
N ILE A 37 4.52 7.58 10.17
CA ILE A 37 4.90 6.28 9.60
C ILE A 37 3.77 5.27 9.77
N TYR A 38 3.20 5.14 10.97
CA TYR A 38 2.13 4.16 11.21
C TYR A 38 0.80 4.63 10.62
N GLY A 39 0.37 5.86 10.89
CA GLY A 39 -0.91 6.37 10.41
C GLY A 39 -0.91 6.58 8.91
N PHE A 40 -0.01 7.42 8.39
CA PHE A 40 0.04 7.75 6.97
C PHE A 40 0.58 6.60 6.12
N GLY A 41 1.61 5.89 6.60
CA GLY A 41 2.14 4.72 5.90
C GLY A 41 1.13 3.59 5.79
N PHE A 42 0.40 3.28 6.87
CA PHE A 42 -0.65 2.26 6.81
C PHE A 42 -1.83 2.70 5.94
N ALA A 43 -2.32 3.94 6.11
CA ALA A 43 -3.43 4.45 5.32
C ALA A 43 -3.11 4.49 3.82
N SER A 44 -1.92 4.96 3.44
CA SER A 44 -1.48 4.99 2.04
C SER A 44 -1.31 3.58 1.45
N SER A 45 -0.83 2.61 2.22
CA SER A 45 -0.78 1.21 1.81
C SER A 45 -2.18 0.65 1.53
N ILE A 46 -3.13 0.83 2.44
CA ILE A 46 -4.52 0.38 2.25
C ILE A 46 -5.17 1.05 1.04
N LEU A 47 -4.97 2.36 0.85
CA LEU A 47 -5.49 3.08 -0.31
C LEU A 47 -4.90 2.55 -1.62
N ALA A 48 -3.58 2.37 -1.68
CA ALA A 48 -2.92 1.81 -2.86
C ALA A 48 -3.41 0.39 -3.16
N LEU A 49 -3.64 -0.43 -2.14
CA LEU A 49 -4.21 -1.77 -2.28
C LEU A 49 -5.63 -1.73 -2.86
N VAL A 50 -6.51 -0.91 -2.28
CA VAL A 50 -7.91 -0.80 -2.72
C VAL A 50 -7.98 -0.32 -4.17
N VAL A 51 -7.24 0.74 -4.51
CA VAL A 51 -7.21 1.26 -5.89
C VAL A 51 -6.60 0.23 -6.83
N GLY A 52 -5.52 -0.43 -6.41
CA GLY A 52 -4.87 -1.50 -7.18
C GLY A 52 -5.81 -2.65 -7.49
N LEU A 53 -6.55 -3.14 -6.48
CA LEU A 53 -7.56 -4.18 -6.62
C LEU A 53 -8.73 -3.73 -7.49
N VAL A 54 -9.23 -2.51 -7.35
CA VAL A 54 -10.32 -1.99 -8.21
C VAL A 54 -9.89 -1.91 -9.68
N LEU A 55 -8.63 -1.55 -9.94
CA LEU A 55 -8.08 -1.45 -11.30
C LEU A 55 -7.77 -2.82 -11.94
N THR A 56 -7.46 -3.83 -11.13
CA THR A 56 -7.19 -5.21 -11.59
C THR A 56 -8.44 -6.09 -11.62
N ASN A 57 -9.45 -5.77 -10.80
CA ASN A 57 -10.71 -6.51 -10.74
C ASN A 57 -11.57 -6.20 -11.97
N LYS A 58 -11.26 -6.87 -13.09
CA LYS A 58 -12.24 -7.08 -14.15
C LYS A 58 -13.31 -7.99 -13.58
N LYS A 59 -14.56 -7.53 -13.51
CA LYS A 59 -15.68 -8.48 -13.60
C LYS A 59 -15.45 -9.29 -14.86
N GLU A 60 -15.21 -10.58 -14.70
CA GLU A 60 -15.27 -11.57 -15.76
C GLU A 60 -16.67 -11.50 -16.38
N ASN A 61 -16.83 -10.64 -17.39
CA ASN A 61 -17.87 -10.80 -18.39
C ASN A 61 -17.18 -11.47 -19.57
N LYS A 62 -16.88 -12.76 -19.39
CA LYS A 62 -16.73 -13.73 -20.46
C LYS A 62 -16.94 -15.13 -19.93
#